data_AF-A0A2S3ILD2-F1
#
_entry.id   AF-A0A2S3ILD2-F1
#
_cell.length_a   1.000
_cell.length_b   1.000
_cell.length_c   1.000
_cell.angle_alpha   90.00
_cell.angle_beta   90.00
_cell.angle_gamma   90.00
#
_symmetry.space_group_name_H-M   'P 1'
#
loop_
_entity.id
_entity.type
_entity.pdbx_description
1 polymer ?
#
loop_
_entity_poly.entity_id
_entity_poly.type
_entity_poly.pdbx_seq_one_letter_code
_entity_poly.pdbx_strand_id
1 'polypeptide(L)'
;MEANGYVSLEEIEEYNYVANQTFNTKEDFFKFYDAYALHKGFSVRKDKVSYKPSTKEVIWRRFVCSCEGYRMEKHFETTDQKRQPRALTRCECNARLDVQRSASNGIWYVIDFVDVHTEGLMILKKRRQWSFGLVGFVHARLWK
;
A
#
# COMPACT_ATOMS: atom_id res chain seq x y z
N MET A 1 -21.93 -30.61 -7.59
CA MET A 1 -20.70 -31.34 -7.94
C MET A 1 -19.57 -30.35 -7.77
N GLU A 2 -18.64 -30.70 -6.89
CA GLU A 2 -17.92 -29.82 -5.96
C GLU A 2 -16.88 -28.91 -6.64
N ALA A 3 -17.03 -27.60 -6.48
CA ALA A 3 -15.94 -26.65 -6.68
C ALA A 3 -15.22 -26.48 -5.34
N ASN A 4 -14.43 -27.49 -4.94
CA ASN A 4 -13.49 -27.31 -3.85
C ASN A 4 -12.38 -26.38 -4.34
N GLY A 5 -12.46 -25.12 -3.91
CA GLY A 5 -11.42 -24.10 -4.12
C GLY A 5 -10.11 -24.54 -3.48
N TYR A 6 -9.28 -25.22 -4.27
CA TYR A 6 -7.93 -25.57 -3.86
C TYR A 6 -7.06 -24.32 -3.98
N VAL A 7 -6.76 -23.70 -2.84
CA VAL A 7 -5.71 -22.67 -2.74
C VAL A 7 -4.38 -23.38 -2.98
N SER A 8 -3.54 -22.84 -3.87
CA SER A 8 -2.25 -23.45 -4.18
C SER A 8 -1.31 -23.42 -2.96
N LEU A 9 -0.37 -24.36 -2.90
CA LEU A 9 0.65 -24.39 -1.85
C LEU A 9 1.47 -23.09 -1.84
N GLU A 10 1.78 -22.55 -3.01
CA GLU A 10 2.52 -21.30 -3.17
C GLU A 10 1.79 -20.10 -2.56
N GLU A 11 0.47 -19.99 -2.76
CA GLU A 11 -0.35 -18.94 -2.15
C GLU A 11 -0.43 -19.07 -0.63
N ILE A 12 -0.50 -20.31 -0.11
CA ILE A 12 -0.50 -20.56 1.34
C ILE A 12 0.86 -20.19 1.95
N GLU A 13 1.95 -20.60 1.32
CA GLU A 13 3.31 -20.28 1.76
C GLU A 13 3.57 -18.77 1.76
N GLU A 14 3.11 -18.08 0.72
CA GLU A 14 3.21 -16.63 0.62
C GLU A 14 2.40 -15.90 1.69
N TYR A 15 1.14 -16.32 1.90
CA TYR A 15 0.30 -15.79 2.97
C TYR A 15 1.00 -15.96 4.34
N ASN A 16 1.51 -17.16 4.62
CA ASN A 16 2.22 -17.44 5.85
C ASN A 16 3.51 -16.64 5.99
N TYR A 17 4.25 -16.44 4.89
CA TYR A 17 5.45 -15.63 4.88
C TYR A 17 5.15 -14.20 5.32
N VAL A 18 4.09 -13.59 4.79
CA VAL A 18 3.69 -12.22 5.13
C VAL A 18 3.09 -12.15 6.55
N ALA A 19 2.13 -13.03 6.86
CA ALA A 19 1.38 -13.00 8.11
C ALA A 19 2.25 -13.25 9.35
N ASN A 20 3.33 -14.02 9.21
CA ASN A 20 4.23 -14.33 10.34
C ASN A 20 5.41 -13.36 10.49
N GLN A 21 5.49 -12.29 9.68
CA GLN A 21 6.55 -11.30 9.86
C GLN A 21 6.36 -10.48 11.14
N THR A 22 7.50 -10.13 11.74
CA THR A 22 7.57 -9.23 12.89
C THR A 22 8.68 -8.20 12.69
N PHE A 23 8.52 -7.01 13.28
CA PHE A 23 9.40 -5.88 13.04
C PHE A 23 9.66 -5.08 14.31
N ASN A 24 10.86 -4.51 14.42
CA ASN A 24 11.21 -3.66 15.57
C ASN A 24 10.70 -2.22 15.42
N THR A 25 10.63 -1.73 14.19
CA THR A 25 10.25 -0.33 13.90
C THR A 25 9.09 -0.25 12.92
N LYS A 26 8.43 0.92 12.93
CA LYS A 26 7.34 1.21 11.99
C LYS A 26 7.86 1.39 10.55
N GLU A 27 9.11 1.82 10.40
CA GLU A 27 9.76 1.97 9.10
C GLU A 27 10.08 0.61 8.46
N ASP A 28 10.52 -0.37 9.25
CA ASP A 28 10.91 -1.68 8.75
C ASP A 28 9.72 -2.43 8.17
N PHE A 29 8.59 -2.47 8.89
CA PHE A 29 7.39 -3.12 8.35
C PHE A 29 6.92 -2.41 7.06
N PHE A 30 7.03 -1.08 6.98
CA PHE A 30 6.58 -0.33 5.80
C PHE A 30 7.44 -0.66 4.58
N LYS A 31 8.77 -0.73 4.76
CA LYS A 31 9.69 -1.14 3.69
C LYS A 31 9.41 -2.56 3.21
N PHE A 32 9.14 -3.48 4.14
CA PHE A 32 8.77 -4.85 3.80
C PHE A 32 7.52 -4.88 2.92
N TYR A 33 6.44 -4.22 3.33
CA TYR A 33 5.20 -4.26 2.56
C TYR A 33 5.28 -3.47 1.25
N ASP A 34 6.07 -2.40 1.18
CA ASP A 34 6.32 -1.67 -0.06
C ASP A 34 7.11 -2.50 -1.08
N ALA A 35 8.09 -3.30 -0.60
CA ALA A 35 8.81 -4.25 -1.45
C ALA A 35 7.90 -5.39 -1.94
N TYR A 36 7.06 -5.94 -1.06
CA TYR A 36 6.04 -6.93 -1.40
C TYR A 36 5.08 -6.39 -2.48
N ALA A 37 4.54 -5.19 -2.27
CA ALA A 37 3.65 -4.53 -3.21
C ALA A 37 4.30 -4.30 -4.57
N LEU A 38 5.57 -3.88 -4.58
CA LEU A 38 6.35 -3.69 -5.80
C LEU A 38 6.49 -5.00 -6.58
N HIS A 39 6.77 -6.11 -5.90
CA HIS A 39 6.86 -7.43 -6.50
C HIS A 39 5.51 -7.86 -7.11
N LYS A 40 4.42 -7.61 -6.39
CA LYS A 40 3.04 -7.90 -6.82
C LYS A 40 2.49 -6.92 -7.87
N GLY A 41 3.22 -5.85 -8.19
CA GLY A 41 2.83 -4.90 -9.25
C GLY A 41 1.89 -3.78 -8.80
N PHE A 42 1.80 -3.49 -7.50
CA PHE A 42 1.05 -2.36 -6.96
C PHE A 42 1.91 -1.41 -6.12
N SER A 43 1.31 -0.32 -5.65
CA SER A 43 1.97 0.62 -4.74
C SER A 43 1.16 0.80 -3.48
N VAL A 44 1.84 1.02 -2.36
CA VAL A 44 1.21 1.10 -1.03
C VAL A 44 0.83 2.54 -0.69
N ARG A 45 -0.35 2.71 -0.08
CA ARG A 45 -0.77 3.94 0.59
C ARG A 45 -0.92 3.68 2.09
N LYS A 46 -0.50 4.66 2.90
CA LYS A 46 -0.77 4.65 4.34
C LYS A 46 -2.22 5.10 4.56
N ASP A 47 -3.03 4.26 5.18
CA ASP A 47 -4.46 4.54 5.39
C ASP A 47 -4.71 4.98 6.84
N LYS A 48 -5.47 4.20 7.62
CA LYS A 48 -5.80 4.51 9.02
C LYS A 48 -4.63 4.28 9.98
N VAL A 49 -4.70 4.96 11.11
CA VAL A 49 -3.74 4.88 12.22
C VAL A 49 -4.48 5.02 13.53
N SER A 50 -4.08 4.23 14.53
CA SER A 50 -4.60 4.33 15.89
C SER A 50 -3.47 4.59 16.87
N TYR A 51 -3.76 5.42 17.87
CA TYR A 51 -2.80 5.86 18.86
C TYR A 51 -3.23 5.44 20.26
N LYS A 52 -2.24 5.16 21.12
CA LYS A 52 -2.46 5.00 22.55
C LYS A 52 -2.97 6.35 23.11
N PRO A 53 -4.12 6.39 23.81
CA PRO A 53 -4.70 7.65 24.28
C PRO A 53 -3.77 8.45 25.20
N SER A 54 -3.03 7.76 26.08
CA SER A 54 -2.17 8.37 27.09
C SER A 54 -0.85 8.90 26.55
N THR A 55 -0.13 8.11 25.74
CA THR A 55 1.21 8.47 25.27
C THR A 55 1.25 9.03 23.85
N LYS A 56 0.13 8.98 23.12
CA LYS A 56 0.04 9.32 21.68
C LYS A 56 0.97 8.49 20.79
N GLU A 57 1.48 7.37 21.28
CA GLU A 57 2.26 6.42 20.48
C GLU A 57 1.35 5.68 19.50
N VAL A 58 1.86 5.37 18.31
CA VAL A 58 1.13 4.53 17.35
C VAL A 58 1.07 3.10 17.89
N ILE A 59 -0.14 2.55 17.96
CA ILE A 59 -0.39 1.16 18.40
C ILE A 59 -0.84 0.27 17.26
N TRP A 60 -1.40 0.86 16.20
CA TRP A 60 -1.91 0.12 15.06
C TRP A 60 -1.87 0.98 13.80
N ARG A 61 -1.66 0.34 12.65
CA ARG A 61 -1.61 1.02 11.35
C ARG A 61 -2.13 0.12 10.23
N ARG A 62 -2.87 0.72 9.30
CA ARG A 62 -3.33 0.11 8.06
C ARG A 62 -2.57 0.59 6.83
N PHE A 63 -2.24 -0.34 5.96
CA PHE A 63 -1.70 -0.14 4.63
C PHE A 63 -2.63 -0.75 3.61
N VAL A 64 -2.77 -0.07 2.48
CA VAL A 64 -3.74 -0.42 1.45
C VAL A 64 -3.09 -0.25 0.09
N CYS A 65 -3.60 -0.96 -0.91
CA CYS A 65 -3.24 -0.67 -2.29
C CYS A 65 -3.59 0.78 -2.65
N SER A 66 -2.76 1.42 -3.47
CA SER A 66 -3.04 2.75 -4.04
C SER A 66 -4.37 2.83 -4.79
N CYS A 67 -4.86 1.68 -5.23
CA CYS A 67 -6.13 1.46 -5.91
C CYS A 67 -7.33 1.25 -4.98
N GLU A 68 -7.15 1.26 -3.67
CA GLU A 68 -8.23 1.02 -2.70
C GLU A 68 -9.33 2.11 -2.77
N GLY A 69 -10.58 1.64 -2.72
CA GLY A 69 -11.80 2.43 -2.63
C GLY A 69 -12.24 3.09 -3.94
N TYR A 70 -13.15 4.05 -3.81
CA TYR A 70 -13.65 4.87 -4.92
C TYR A 70 -13.15 6.31 -4.83
N ARG A 71 -13.12 6.99 -5.98
CA ARG A 71 -13.06 8.45 -6.03
C ARG A 71 -14.48 8.98 -5.80
N MET A 72 -14.66 9.93 -4.88
CA MET A 72 -15.96 10.55 -4.64
C MET A 72 -16.46 11.28 -5.90
N GLU A 73 -17.76 11.16 -6.20
CA GLU A 73 -18.44 11.71 -7.39
C GLU A 73 -18.21 13.22 -7.57
N LYS A 74 -18.19 13.98 -6.46
CA LYS A 74 -17.88 15.42 -6.46
C LYS A 74 -16.58 15.81 -7.17
N HIS A 75 -15.61 14.89 -7.27
CA HIS A 75 -14.33 15.13 -7.94
C HIS A 75 -14.37 14.91 -9.45
N PHE A 76 -15.50 14.46 -9.99
CA PHE A 76 -15.77 14.35 -11.42
C PHE A 76 -16.61 15.53 -11.92
N GLU A 77 -17.50 16.04 -11.07
CA GLU A 77 -18.49 17.06 -11.41
C GLU A 77 -17.99 18.52 -11.26
N THR A 78 -16.79 18.73 -10.70
CA THR A 78 -16.27 20.10 -10.54
C THR A 78 -15.85 20.68 -11.90
N THR A 79 -16.66 21.60 -12.45
CA THR A 79 -16.44 22.31 -13.72
C THR A 79 -15.33 23.37 -13.65
N ASP A 80 -15.02 23.93 -12.48
CA ASP A 80 -14.03 25.00 -12.29
C ASP A 80 -12.58 24.51 -12.03
N GLN A 81 -12.22 23.34 -12.55
CA GLN A 81 -10.88 22.77 -12.32
C GLN A 81 -9.82 23.49 -13.18
N LYS A 82 -8.93 24.26 -12.53
CA LYS A 82 -7.74 24.89 -13.16
C LYS A 82 -6.70 23.90 -13.69
N ARG A 83 -6.81 22.61 -13.36
CA ARG A 83 -5.89 21.53 -13.78
C ARG A 83 -6.70 20.37 -14.34
N GLN A 84 -6.15 19.67 -15.33
CA GLN A 84 -6.79 18.47 -15.88
C GLN A 84 -7.07 17.44 -14.75
N PRO A 85 -8.23 16.75 -14.79
CA PRO A 85 -8.52 15.69 -13.85
C PRO A 85 -7.41 14.63 -13.86
N ARG A 86 -6.89 14.29 -12.68
CA ARG A 86 -5.90 13.20 -12.57
C ARG A 86 -6.57 11.89 -12.99
N ALA A 87 -5.83 11.03 -13.67
CA ALA A 87 -6.27 9.67 -14.00
C ALA A 87 -6.88 8.96 -12.77
N LEU A 88 -7.90 8.14 -12.99
CA LEU A 88 -8.52 7.38 -11.91
C LEU A 88 -7.51 6.40 -11.32
N THR A 89 -7.10 6.67 -10.09
CA THR A 89 -6.16 5.81 -9.37
C THR A 89 -6.83 4.87 -8.40
N ARG A 90 -8.13 5.01 -8.12
CA ARG A 90 -8.92 4.22 -7.16
C ARG A 90 -9.99 3.43 -7.90
N CYS A 91 -9.95 2.11 -7.77
CA CYS A 91 -10.73 1.16 -8.55
C CYS A 91 -11.08 -0.07 -7.71
N GLU A 92 -11.46 0.18 -6.45
CA GLU A 92 -12.00 -0.83 -5.53
C GLU A 92 -11.07 -1.98 -5.15
N CYS A 93 -9.77 -1.72 -5.03
CA CYS A 93 -8.86 -2.78 -4.57
C CYS A 93 -9.02 -3.04 -3.07
N ASN A 94 -9.13 -4.32 -2.66
CA ASN A 94 -9.28 -4.72 -1.26
C ASN A 94 -7.96 -5.12 -0.58
N ALA A 95 -6.84 -5.13 -1.33
CA ALA A 95 -5.57 -5.53 -0.79
C ALA A 95 -5.10 -4.59 0.33
N ARG A 96 -4.82 -5.17 1.49
CA ARG A 96 -4.49 -4.44 2.72
C ARG A 96 -3.62 -5.26 3.67
N LEU A 97 -2.88 -4.54 4.49
CA LEU A 97 -2.07 -5.07 5.58
C LEU A 97 -2.33 -4.23 6.84
N ASP A 98 -2.74 -4.89 7.92
CA ASP A 98 -2.89 -4.28 9.23
C ASP A 98 -1.81 -4.79 10.17
N VAL A 99 -1.14 -3.87 10.85
CA VAL A 99 -0.08 -4.16 11.81
C VAL A 99 -0.40 -3.57 13.17
N GLN A 100 -0.03 -4.29 14.23
CA GLN A 100 -0.21 -3.87 15.60
C GLN A 100 1.12 -3.93 16.35
N ARG A 101 1.31 -2.97 17.26
CA ARG A 101 2.45 -2.97 18.18
C ARG A 101 2.06 -3.71 19.46
N SER A 102 2.84 -4.73 19.79
CA SER A 102 2.71 -5.44 21.05
C SER A 102 3.07 -4.53 22.23
N ALA A 103 2.22 -4.53 23.25
CA ALA A 103 2.44 -3.73 24.45
C ALA A 103 3.53 -4.30 25.37
N SER A 104 3.84 -5.60 25.28
CA SER A 104 4.77 -6.28 26.17
C SER A 104 6.23 -6.11 25.76
N ASN A 105 6.52 -6.28 24.47
CA ASN A 105 7.88 -6.27 23.93
C ASN A 105 8.12 -5.14 22.91
N GLY A 106 7.09 -4.37 22.55
CA GLY A 106 7.19 -3.25 21.60
C GLY A 106 7.34 -3.67 20.14
N ILE A 107 7.31 -4.98 19.84
CA ILE A 107 7.45 -5.54 18.50
C ILE A 107 6.16 -5.33 17.70
N TRP A 108 6.30 -5.01 16.42
CA TRP A 108 5.21 -4.92 15.45
C TRP A 108 4.97 -6.29 14.81
N TYR A 109 3.71 -6.68 14.68
CA TYR A 109 3.30 -7.92 14.02
C TYR A 109 2.10 -7.66 13.12
N VAL A 110 1.95 -8.51 12.10
CA VAL A 110 0.79 -8.49 11.21
C VAL A 110 -0.41 -9.07 11.95
N ILE A 111 -1.54 -8.36 11.93
CA ILE A 111 -2.80 -8.86 12.52
C ILE A 111 -3.82 -9.30 11.48
N ASP A 112 -3.73 -8.74 10.28
CA ASP A 112 -4.64 -9.02 9.19
C ASP A 112 -3.94 -8.70 7.87
N PHE A 113 -4.08 -9.60 6.90
CA PHE A 113 -3.47 -9.49 5.60
C PHE A 113 -4.45 -10.01 4.53
N VAL A 114 -4.68 -9.20 3.51
CA VAL A 114 -5.54 -9.52 2.38
C VAL A 114 -4.75 -9.25 1.11
N ASP A 115 -4.46 -10.30 0.34
CA ASP A 115 -3.80 -10.23 -0.97
C ASP A 115 -4.79 -10.29 -2.15
N VAL A 116 -6.07 -10.03 -1.88
CA VAL A 116 -7.09 -10.06 -2.92
C VAL A 116 -7.14 -8.71 -3.65
N HIS A 117 -6.76 -8.74 -4.91
CA HIS A 117 -6.82 -7.59 -5.82
C HIS A 117 -8.00 -7.72 -6.79
N THR A 118 -8.62 -6.60 -7.13
CA THR A 118 -9.66 -6.56 -8.16
C THR A 118 -9.03 -6.84 -9.51
N GLU A 119 -9.45 -7.92 -10.16
CA GLU A 119 -8.89 -8.37 -11.41
C GLU A 119 -9.01 -7.29 -12.51
N GLY A 120 -7.92 -7.08 -13.26
CA GLY A 120 -7.87 -6.17 -14.41
C GLY A 120 -6.94 -4.95 -14.28
N LEU A 121 -6.45 -4.59 -13.08
CA LEU A 121 -5.68 -3.34 -12.87
C LEU A 121 -4.21 -3.49 -12.47
N MET A 122 -3.73 -4.71 -12.26
CA MET A 122 -2.30 -4.99 -11.98
C MET A 122 -1.40 -4.80 -13.22
N ILE A 123 -1.96 -4.71 -14.44
CA ILE A 123 -1.17 -4.72 -15.69
C ILE A 123 -0.64 -3.32 -16.08
N LEU A 124 -1.22 -2.22 -15.58
CA LEU A 124 -0.92 -0.87 -16.12
C LEU A 124 0.03 0.01 -15.30
N LYS A 125 0.65 -0.49 -14.23
CA LYS A 125 1.56 0.33 -13.40
C LYS A 125 2.89 -0.35 -13.07
N LYS A 126 3.56 -0.94 -14.06
CA LYS A 126 5.00 -1.17 -13.96
C LYS A 126 5.67 0.21 -13.84
N ARG A 127 6.08 0.61 -12.63
CA ARG A 127 6.79 1.88 -12.41
C ARG A 127 8.01 1.88 -13.33
N ARG A 128 8.15 2.91 -14.17
CA ARG A 128 9.44 3.20 -14.81
C ARG A 128 10.45 3.39 -13.69
N GLN A 129 11.42 2.49 -13.61
CA GLN A 129 12.55 2.59 -12.70
C GLN A 129 13.26 3.91 -13.03
N TRP A 130 13.21 4.88 -12.11
CA TRP A 130 14.11 6.02 -12.18
C TRP A 130 15.46 5.51 -11.69
N SER A 131 16.33 5.15 -12.63
CA SER A 131 17.76 5.10 -12.37
C SER A 131 18.19 6.51 -11.97
N PHE A 132 18.39 6.75 -10.67
CA PHE A 132 19.10 7.94 -10.21
C PHE A 132 20.56 7.81 -10.66
N GLY A 133 20.82 8.27 -11.89
CA GLY A 133 22.18 8.56 -12.33
C GLY A 133 22.71 9.74 -11.53
N LEU A 134 23.86 9.54 -10.87
CA LEU A 134 24.69 10.62 -10.41
C LEU A 134 25.03 11.54 -11.60
N VAL A 135 24.41 12.70 -11.71
CA VAL A 135 25.01 13.85 -12.39
C VAL A 135 24.60 15.12 -11.66
N GLY A 136 25.61 15.92 -11.31
CA GLY A 136 25.53 17.02 -10.37
C GLY A 136 24.63 18.19 -10.75
N PHE A 137 24.37 19.00 -9.72
CA PHE A 137 23.86 20.36 -9.77
C PHE A 137 24.55 21.23 -10.83
N VAL A 138 23.79 21.95 -11.68
CA VAL A 138 23.96 23.39 -11.95
C VAL A 138 22.64 24.04 -12.42
N HIS A 139 22.24 25.10 -11.70
CA HIS A 139 21.41 26.27 -12.03
C HIS A 139 19.96 26.22 -12.57
N ALA A 140 19.15 27.00 -11.84
CA ALA A 140 17.95 27.73 -12.22
C ALA A 140 17.92 28.35 -13.63
N ARG A 141 16.74 28.39 -14.28
CA ARG A 141 15.93 29.61 -14.49
C ARG A 141 14.73 29.41 -15.43
N LEU A 142 13.71 30.21 -15.13
CA LEU A 142 12.62 30.77 -15.95
C LEU A 142 11.51 29.85 -16.51
N TRP A 143 10.30 30.10 -15.98
CA TRP A 143 9.03 29.90 -16.66
C TRP A 143 8.82 30.96 -17.76
N LYS A 144 8.35 30.52 -18.91
CA LYS A 144 7.36 31.20 -19.75
C LYS A 144 6.44 30.13 -20.35
#